data_AF-A0A8H7GD08-F1
#
_entry.id   AF-A0A8H7GD08-F1
#
_cell.length_a   1.000
_cell.length_b   1.000
_cell.length_c   1.000
_cell.angle_alpha   90.00
_cell.angle_beta   90.00
_cell.angle_gamma   90.00
#
_symmetry.space_group_name_H-M   'P 1'
#
loop_
_entity.id
_entity.type
_entity.pdbx_description
1 polymer ?
#
loop_
_entity_poly.entity_id
_entity_poly.type
_entity_poly.pdbx_seq_one_letter_code
_entity_poly.pdbx_strand_id
1 'polypeptide(L)'
;MSKVILITGANAGIGLELAKLLAKQGHTIYAAARSTQGLETMYACLRFTARFTSHTFQRISDALGTSNLKSIKLDVTDTKSILAAKAVLEKDVGHIDVLVNNAGETHTMYASTAISNWKPGSGVMNKPQNATNVDVAVVREACEVNLFGLIQTTTTLLPLVLKSSKPNILTISTDMASNTFQARPDSFLHVVAYNTSKAAANSYTIALANELKGKAIVNALTPGFTTTKLNGFATGPGAKTPEQAAELISKWVLEEEKSGLFIGPDGNEFPW
;
A
#
# COMPACT_ATOMS: atom_id res chain seq x y z
N MET A 1 2.87 -10.04 20.78
CA MET A 1 1.69 -10.90 20.55
C MET A 1 1.46 -11.00 19.04
N SER A 2 0.95 -12.14 18.55
CA SER A 2 0.55 -12.25 17.14
C SER A 2 -0.60 -11.28 16.85
N LYS A 3 -0.65 -10.75 15.62
CA LYS A 3 -1.66 -9.77 15.16
C LYS A 3 -2.29 -10.27 13.86
N VAL A 4 -3.55 -9.93 13.63
CA VAL A 4 -4.28 -10.14 12.37
C VAL A 4 -4.14 -8.89 11.50
N ILE A 5 -3.47 -9.01 10.37
CA ILE A 5 -3.07 -7.87 9.53
C ILE A 5 -3.62 -8.07 8.11
N LEU A 6 -4.39 -7.11 7.61
CA LEU A 6 -4.83 -7.05 6.22
C LEU A 6 -4.00 -6.03 5.46
N ILE A 7 -3.41 -6.43 4.32
CA ILE A 7 -2.59 -5.56 3.47
C ILE A 7 -3.18 -5.51 2.07
N THR A 8 -3.68 -4.36 1.63
CA THR A 8 -4.19 -4.19 0.25
C THR A 8 -3.05 -4.03 -0.75
N GLY A 9 -3.23 -4.49 -1.99
CA GLY A 9 -2.18 -4.40 -3.02
C GLY A 9 -0.94 -5.26 -2.70
N ALA A 10 -1.12 -6.37 -1.99
CA ALA A 10 -0.03 -7.22 -1.50
C ALA A 10 0.44 -8.28 -2.52
N ASN A 11 0.15 -8.10 -3.81
CA ASN A 11 0.53 -9.03 -4.86
C ASN A 11 1.88 -8.76 -5.53
N ALA A 12 2.49 -7.62 -5.26
CA ALA A 12 3.82 -7.27 -5.77
C ALA A 12 4.44 -6.15 -4.93
N GLY A 13 5.73 -5.87 -5.17
CA GLY A 13 6.43 -4.73 -4.59
C GLY A 13 6.38 -4.71 -3.06
N ILE A 14 6.17 -3.51 -2.51
CA ILE A 14 6.24 -3.25 -1.06
C ILE A 14 5.24 -4.11 -0.28
N GLY A 15 3.98 -4.17 -0.72
CA GLY A 15 2.94 -4.91 -0.01
C GLY A 15 3.23 -6.41 0.10
N LEU A 16 3.87 -6.99 -0.91
CA LEU A 16 4.27 -8.40 -0.90
C LEU A 16 5.43 -8.65 0.09
N GLU A 17 6.47 -7.84 0.05
CA GLU A 17 7.61 -8.00 0.96
C GLU A 17 7.21 -7.74 2.41
N LEU A 18 6.30 -6.78 2.65
CA LEU A 18 5.71 -6.54 3.96
C LEU A 18 4.91 -7.75 4.46
N ALA A 19 4.08 -8.35 3.60
CA ALA A 19 3.32 -9.55 3.96
C ALA A 19 4.23 -10.72 4.36
N LYS A 20 5.30 -10.96 3.59
CA LYS A 20 6.29 -12.01 3.90
C LYS A 20 7.03 -11.73 5.20
N LEU A 21 7.47 -10.48 5.40
CA LEU A 21 8.20 -10.06 6.59
C LEU A 21 7.36 -10.28 7.86
N LEU A 22 6.12 -9.80 7.87
CA LEU A 22 5.23 -9.92 9.04
C LEU A 22 4.78 -11.36 9.28
N ALA A 23 4.59 -12.15 8.22
CA ALA A 23 4.29 -13.58 8.36
C ALA A 23 5.47 -14.33 9.02
N LYS A 24 6.72 -14.05 8.63
CA LYS A 24 7.92 -14.61 9.27
C LYS A 24 8.06 -14.21 10.75
N GLN A 25 7.49 -13.06 11.14
CA GLN A 25 7.43 -12.60 12.53
C GLN A 25 6.28 -13.24 13.33
N GLY A 26 5.50 -14.15 12.73
CA GLY A 26 4.44 -14.90 13.41
C GLY A 26 3.06 -14.24 13.43
N HIS A 27 2.85 -13.17 12.65
CA HIS A 27 1.54 -12.51 12.51
C HIS A 27 0.65 -13.20 11.47
N THR A 28 -0.66 -13.20 11.67
CA THR A 28 -1.62 -13.70 10.67
C THR A 28 -1.87 -12.62 9.63
N ILE A 29 -1.48 -12.88 8.39
CA ILE A 29 -1.53 -11.94 7.28
C ILE A 29 -2.61 -12.34 6.29
N TYR A 30 -3.44 -11.39 5.89
CA TYR A 30 -4.29 -11.46 4.72
C TYR A 30 -3.72 -10.54 3.64
N ALA A 31 -3.08 -11.14 2.64
CA ALA A 31 -2.56 -10.44 1.47
C ALA A 31 -3.70 -10.22 0.46
N ALA A 32 -4.24 -9.00 0.42
CA ALA A 32 -5.35 -8.60 -0.44
C ALA A 32 -4.88 -8.13 -1.82
N ALA A 33 -5.54 -8.62 -2.87
CA ALA A 33 -5.34 -8.16 -4.25
C ALA A 33 -6.56 -8.37 -5.15
N ARG A 34 -6.62 -7.62 -6.27
CA ARG A 34 -7.70 -7.68 -7.29
C ARG A 34 -7.82 -9.05 -7.93
N SER A 35 -6.69 -9.59 -8.37
CA SER A 35 -6.56 -10.93 -8.88
C SER A 35 -5.70 -11.74 -7.93
N THR A 36 -6.28 -12.78 -7.35
CA THR A 36 -5.52 -13.77 -6.59
C THR A 36 -4.66 -14.61 -7.52
N GLN A 37 -4.99 -14.73 -8.82
CA GLN A 37 -4.23 -15.54 -9.77
C GLN A 37 -2.78 -15.06 -9.94
N GLY A 38 -2.52 -13.74 -9.91
CA GLY A 38 -1.16 -13.20 -9.93
C GLY A 38 -0.36 -13.50 -8.66
N LEU A 39 -1.04 -13.54 -7.51
CA LEU A 39 -0.46 -14.08 -6.29
C LEU A 39 -0.18 -15.58 -6.48
N GLU A 40 -1.15 -16.38 -6.94
CA GLU A 40 -1.05 -17.85 -7.09
C GLU A 40 0.08 -18.26 -8.04
N THR A 41 0.20 -17.57 -9.19
CA THR A 41 1.25 -17.82 -10.20
C THR A 41 2.63 -17.33 -9.74
N MET A 42 2.73 -16.21 -9.03
CA MET A 42 4.04 -15.72 -8.56
C MET A 42 4.54 -16.48 -7.32
N TYR A 43 3.63 -16.91 -6.46
CA TYR A 43 3.90 -17.88 -5.41
C TYR A 43 4.31 -19.25 -6.03
N ALA A 44 3.73 -19.66 -7.18
CA ALA A 44 4.24 -20.79 -7.96
C ALA A 44 5.64 -20.56 -8.55
N CYS A 45 6.05 -19.33 -8.89
CA CYS A 45 7.40 -19.02 -9.36
C CYS A 45 8.46 -19.02 -8.23
N LEU A 46 8.10 -18.70 -6.97
CA LEU A 46 8.96 -19.01 -5.82
C LEU A 46 9.18 -20.51 -5.63
N ARG A 47 8.32 -21.34 -6.23
CA ARG A 47 8.51 -22.77 -6.41
C ARG A 47 9.11 -23.15 -7.76
N PHE A 48 9.74 -22.29 -8.56
CA PHE A 48 10.33 -22.76 -9.84
C PHE A 48 11.59 -23.64 -9.67
N THR A 49 11.85 -24.13 -8.45
CA THR A 49 12.62 -25.36 -8.16
C THR A 49 11.75 -26.63 -8.00
N ALA A 50 10.42 -26.55 -8.09
CA ALA A 50 9.44 -27.62 -7.91
C ALA A 50 8.14 -27.42 -8.75
N ARG A 51 8.00 -28.30 -9.75
CA ARG A 51 7.01 -28.37 -10.85
C ARG A 51 5.54 -27.99 -10.57
N PHE A 52 4.93 -27.46 -11.64
CA PHE A 52 3.52 -27.09 -11.86
C PHE A 52 2.47 -28.06 -11.28
N THR A 53 1.47 -27.53 -10.58
CA THR A 53 0.05 -27.96 -10.56
C THR A 53 -0.79 -26.99 -9.71
N SER A 54 -2.09 -26.90 -10.03
CA SER A 54 -3.10 -25.89 -9.68
C SER A 54 -3.58 -25.86 -8.22
N HIS A 55 -2.79 -26.27 -7.23
CA HIS A 55 -3.14 -26.30 -5.79
C HIS A 55 -2.06 -25.63 -4.94
N THR A 56 -1.66 -24.41 -5.32
CA THR A 56 -0.32 -23.91 -5.00
C THR A 56 -0.23 -23.15 -3.67
N PHE A 57 -1.26 -22.41 -3.24
CA PHE A 57 -1.16 -21.57 -2.03
C PHE A 57 -1.03 -22.33 -0.71
N GLN A 58 -1.86 -23.37 -0.49
CA GLN A 58 -1.77 -24.20 0.71
C GLN A 58 -0.34 -24.76 0.87
N ARG A 59 0.22 -25.24 -0.25
CA ARG A 59 1.58 -25.77 -0.29
C ARG A 59 2.63 -24.71 0.07
N ILE A 60 2.40 -23.42 -0.18
CA ILE A 60 3.39 -22.32 0.00
C ILE A 60 3.42 -21.79 1.41
N SER A 61 2.25 -21.74 2.07
CA SER A 61 2.19 -21.73 3.53
C SER A 61 3.10 -22.83 4.09
N ASP A 62 3.03 -24.05 3.53
CA ASP A 62 3.84 -25.18 3.98
C ASP A 62 5.34 -25.05 3.60
N ALA A 63 5.68 -24.40 2.48
CA ALA A 63 7.07 -24.26 1.99
C ALA A 63 7.82 -23.04 2.57
N LEU A 64 7.11 -21.98 2.96
CA LEU A 64 7.67 -20.85 3.72
C LEU A 64 7.64 -21.13 5.23
N GLY A 65 7.00 -22.22 5.67
CA GLY A 65 6.71 -22.49 7.08
C GLY A 65 5.74 -21.48 7.69
N THR A 66 4.98 -20.74 6.87
CA THR A 66 4.09 -19.66 7.28
C THR A 66 2.64 -20.00 6.97
N SER A 67 2.04 -20.89 7.76
CA SER A 67 0.59 -21.17 7.74
C SER A 67 -0.29 -19.97 8.07
N ASN A 68 0.34 -18.91 8.54
CA ASN A 68 -0.22 -17.62 8.89
C ASN A 68 -0.25 -16.61 7.72
N LEU A 69 0.19 -16.93 6.51
CA LEU A 69 0.05 -16.06 5.31
C LEU A 69 -1.09 -16.57 4.40
N LYS A 70 -2.19 -15.81 4.34
CA LYS A 70 -3.40 -16.12 3.56
C LYS A 70 -3.58 -15.11 2.43
N SER A 71 -4.12 -15.53 1.28
CA SER A 71 -4.60 -14.61 0.24
C SER A 71 -6.08 -14.31 0.41
N ILE A 72 -6.48 -13.12 -0.03
CA ILE A 72 -7.88 -12.75 -0.12
C ILE A 72 -8.11 -11.90 -1.37
N LYS A 73 -9.19 -12.21 -2.11
CA LYS A 73 -9.61 -11.38 -3.24
C LYS A 73 -10.27 -10.13 -2.69
N LEU A 74 -9.66 -8.97 -2.96
CA LEU A 74 -10.18 -7.67 -2.59
C LEU A 74 -9.71 -6.67 -3.64
N ASP A 75 -10.62 -6.27 -4.51
CA ASP A 75 -10.43 -5.11 -5.38
C ASP A 75 -10.92 -3.87 -4.66
N VAL A 76 -10.01 -2.93 -4.41
CA VAL A 76 -10.33 -1.71 -3.67
C VAL A 76 -11.30 -0.81 -4.43
N THR A 77 -11.46 -0.98 -5.75
CA THR A 77 -12.42 -0.20 -6.56
C THR A 77 -13.78 -0.88 -6.71
N ASP A 78 -13.96 -2.10 -6.19
CA ASP A 78 -15.23 -2.84 -6.25
C ASP A 78 -15.80 -3.08 -4.85
N THR A 79 -16.85 -2.34 -4.50
CA THR A 79 -17.54 -2.47 -3.21
C THR A 79 -18.03 -3.89 -2.94
N LYS A 80 -18.48 -4.64 -3.97
CA LYS A 80 -18.91 -6.03 -3.80
C LYS A 80 -17.73 -6.93 -3.44
N SER A 81 -16.58 -6.70 -4.06
CA SER A 81 -15.34 -7.41 -3.72
C SER A 81 -14.92 -7.15 -2.27
N ILE A 82 -15.05 -5.91 -1.79
CA ILE A 82 -14.68 -5.56 -0.41
C ILE A 82 -15.65 -6.19 0.60
N LEU A 83 -16.96 -6.15 0.32
CA LEU A 83 -17.96 -6.80 1.17
C LEU A 83 -17.79 -8.32 1.24
N ALA A 84 -17.44 -8.96 0.12
CA ALA A 84 -17.12 -10.38 0.11
C ALA A 84 -15.86 -10.68 0.96
N ALA A 85 -14.82 -9.87 0.84
CA ALA A 85 -13.62 -10.00 1.66
C ALA A 85 -13.91 -9.80 3.16
N LYS A 86 -14.75 -8.80 3.50
CA LYS A 86 -15.22 -8.56 4.86
C LYS A 86 -15.91 -9.79 5.44
N ALA A 87 -16.82 -10.42 4.71
CA ALA A 87 -17.53 -11.61 5.16
C ALA A 87 -16.59 -12.80 5.42
N VAL A 88 -15.55 -12.97 4.59
CA VAL A 88 -14.50 -13.98 4.81
C VAL A 88 -13.71 -13.68 6.09
N LEU A 89 -13.26 -12.43 6.27
CA LEU A 89 -12.50 -12.01 7.46
C LEU A 89 -13.34 -12.12 8.74
N GLU A 90 -14.61 -11.75 8.69
CA GLU A 90 -15.57 -11.92 9.80
C GLU A 90 -15.69 -13.37 10.24
N LYS A 91 -15.77 -14.29 9.27
CA LYS A 91 -15.89 -15.72 9.56
C LYS A 91 -14.59 -16.35 10.07
N ASP A 92 -13.45 -15.97 9.50
CA ASP A 92 -12.16 -16.62 9.75
C ASP A 92 -11.49 -16.12 11.04
N VAL A 93 -11.53 -14.81 11.28
CA VAL A 93 -10.80 -14.16 12.39
C VAL A 93 -11.65 -13.22 13.24
N GLY A 94 -12.80 -12.76 12.75
CA GLY A 94 -13.77 -11.96 13.51
C GLY A 94 -13.36 -10.50 13.78
N HIS A 95 -12.09 -10.16 13.60
CA HIS A 95 -11.49 -8.83 13.80
C HIS A 95 -10.26 -8.64 12.89
N ILE A 96 -9.79 -7.40 12.80
CA ILE A 96 -8.52 -7.03 12.15
C ILE A 96 -7.77 -6.15 13.14
N ASP A 97 -6.53 -6.50 13.50
CA ASP A 97 -5.70 -5.65 14.35
C ASP A 97 -5.10 -4.48 13.58
N VAL A 98 -4.63 -4.76 12.36
CA VAL A 98 -4.00 -3.74 11.52
C VAL A 98 -4.53 -3.76 10.10
N LEU A 99 -5.05 -2.63 9.63
CA LEU A 99 -5.39 -2.39 8.23
C LEU A 99 -4.29 -1.56 7.57
N VAL A 100 -3.58 -2.17 6.60
CA VAL A 100 -2.58 -1.49 5.79
C VAL A 100 -3.16 -1.17 4.42
N ASN A 101 -3.49 0.10 4.21
CA ASN A 101 -3.91 0.62 2.92
C ASN A 101 -2.69 0.88 2.03
N ASN A 102 -2.23 -0.16 1.35
CA ASN A 102 -1.05 -0.13 0.48
C ASN A 102 -1.39 -0.09 -1.03
N ALA A 103 -2.58 -0.53 -1.44
CA ALA A 103 -3.00 -0.45 -2.84
C ALA A 103 -2.86 0.98 -3.39
N GLY A 104 -2.22 1.11 -4.54
CA GLY A 104 -2.03 2.39 -5.19
C GLY A 104 -1.50 2.26 -6.62
N GLU A 105 -1.84 3.24 -7.44
CA GLU A 105 -1.47 3.31 -8.86
C GLU A 105 -1.06 4.73 -9.25
N THR A 106 -0.15 4.84 -10.21
CA THR A 106 0.25 6.12 -10.81
C THR A 106 -0.55 6.45 -12.06
N HIS A 107 -1.04 5.45 -12.80
CA HIS A 107 -1.69 5.54 -14.13
C HIS A 107 -0.88 6.21 -15.25
N THR A 108 0.38 6.56 -14.97
CA THR A 108 1.07 7.56 -15.77
C THR A 108 2.49 7.19 -16.21
N MET A 109 3.03 6.04 -15.80
CA MET A 109 4.43 5.67 -16.07
C MET A 109 4.57 4.55 -17.11
N TYR A 110 5.56 4.67 -18.02
CA TYR A 110 5.95 3.55 -18.88
C TYR A 110 6.69 2.48 -18.06
N ALA A 111 6.42 1.21 -18.35
CA ALA A 111 6.94 0.07 -17.59
C ALA A 111 8.47 -0.16 -17.71
N SER A 112 9.23 0.69 -18.43
CA SER A 112 10.59 0.33 -18.89
C SER A 112 11.66 1.44 -18.91
N THR A 113 11.44 2.64 -18.34
CA THR A 113 12.48 3.70 -18.36
C THR A 113 12.94 4.09 -16.95
N ALA A 114 14.26 3.99 -16.73
CA ALA A 114 14.90 4.40 -15.49
C ALA A 114 14.74 5.92 -15.25
N ILE A 115 14.18 6.29 -14.08
CA ILE A 115 14.01 7.69 -13.63
C ILE A 115 15.35 8.39 -13.37
N SER A 116 16.48 7.68 -13.38
CA SER A 116 17.80 8.27 -13.15
C SER A 116 18.15 9.44 -14.08
N ASN A 117 17.46 9.58 -15.22
CA ASN A 117 17.58 10.71 -16.15
C ASN A 117 16.27 11.49 -16.36
N TRP A 118 15.32 11.43 -15.42
CA TRP A 118 14.06 12.16 -15.55
C TRP A 118 14.32 13.66 -15.67
N LYS A 119 13.82 14.22 -16.76
CA LYS A 119 13.73 15.66 -17.00
C LYS A 119 12.28 15.97 -17.37
N PRO A 120 11.75 17.15 -17.07
CA PRO A 120 10.48 17.59 -17.63
C PRO A 120 10.48 17.38 -19.16
N GLY A 121 9.52 16.59 -19.68
CA GLY A 121 9.44 16.25 -21.10
C GLY A 121 10.19 14.99 -21.56
N SER A 122 10.84 14.23 -20.68
CA SER A 122 11.68 13.07 -21.04
C SER A 122 10.95 11.79 -21.47
N GLY A 123 9.63 11.84 -21.72
CA GLY A 123 8.86 10.70 -22.23
C GLY A 123 8.73 9.51 -21.27
N VAL A 124 9.04 9.66 -19.98
CA VAL A 124 8.86 8.61 -18.94
C VAL A 124 7.39 8.47 -18.54
N MET A 125 6.61 9.52 -18.79
CA MET A 125 5.18 9.56 -18.55
C MET A 125 4.41 9.29 -19.84
N ASN A 126 3.43 8.38 -19.81
CA ASN A 126 2.62 8.02 -20.99
C ASN A 126 1.48 9.00 -21.27
N LYS A 127 1.20 9.92 -20.34
CA LYS A 127 0.21 10.99 -20.44
C LYS A 127 0.80 12.28 -19.82
N PRO A 128 0.37 13.49 -20.26
CA PRO A 128 0.82 14.75 -19.66
C PRO A 128 0.53 14.80 -18.15
N GLN A 129 1.46 15.35 -17.37
CA GLN A 129 1.37 15.46 -15.91
C GLN A 129 1.65 16.87 -15.38
N ASN A 130 1.82 17.86 -16.28
CA ASN A 130 1.99 19.24 -15.87
C ASN A 130 0.63 19.83 -15.47
N ALA A 131 0.62 20.73 -14.49
CA ALA A 131 -0.61 21.35 -14.01
C ALA A 131 -1.37 22.13 -15.11
N THR A 132 -0.65 22.60 -16.13
CA THR A 132 -1.22 23.40 -17.22
C THR A 132 -1.90 22.56 -18.32
N ASN A 133 -1.70 21.25 -18.36
CA ASN A 133 -2.22 20.41 -19.46
C ASN A 133 -2.53 18.95 -19.09
N VAL A 134 -2.58 18.61 -17.80
CA VAL A 134 -3.00 17.28 -17.37
C VAL A 134 -4.44 17.00 -17.80
N ASP A 135 -4.68 15.80 -18.31
CA ASP A 135 -6.05 15.35 -18.58
C ASP A 135 -6.73 14.95 -17.25
N VAL A 136 -7.88 15.56 -16.98
CA VAL A 136 -8.68 15.31 -15.77
C VAL A 136 -9.09 13.84 -15.65
N ALA A 137 -9.26 13.12 -16.76
CA ALA A 137 -9.52 11.68 -16.74
C ALA A 137 -8.40 10.92 -16.02
N VAL A 138 -7.14 11.32 -16.20
CA VAL A 138 -5.98 10.71 -15.53
C VAL A 138 -5.99 10.98 -14.03
N VAL A 139 -6.41 12.17 -13.63
CA VAL A 139 -6.59 12.52 -12.21
C VAL A 139 -7.70 11.67 -11.60
N ARG A 140 -8.82 11.48 -12.31
CA ARG A 140 -9.91 10.58 -11.86
C ARG A 140 -9.45 9.13 -11.72
N GLU A 141 -8.73 8.61 -12.71
CA GLU A 141 -8.13 7.27 -12.69
C GLU A 141 -7.24 7.08 -11.44
N ALA A 142 -6.33 8.03 -11.16
CA ALA A 142 -5.49 7.97 -9.97
C ALA A 142 -6.27 8.03 -8.65
N CYS A 143 -7.28 8.90 -8.57
CA CYS A 143 -8.16 9.00 -7.41
C CYS A 143 -8.99 7.75 -7.17
N GLU A 144 -9.36 7.00 -8.21
CA GLU A 144 -10.15 5.78 -8.10
C GLU A 144 -9.52 4.77 -7.15
N VAL A 145 -8.21 4.51 -7.30
CA VAL A 145 -7.49 3.58 -6.42
C VAL A 145 -6.98 4.29 -5.17
N ASN A 146 -6.29 5.42 -5.33
CA ASN A 146 -5.51 6.04 -4.25
C ASN A 146 -6.39 6.75 -3.20
N LEU A 147 -7.60 7.17 -3.57
CA LEU A 147 -8.51 7.92 -2.71
C LEU A 147 -9.82 7.17 -2.49
N PHE A 148 -10.62 6.92 -3.52
CA PHE A 148 -11.92 6.29 -3.37
C PHE A 148 -11.75 4.85 -2.87
N GLY A 149 -10.83 4.09 -3.47
CA GLY A 149 -10.50 2.74 -3.04
C GLY A 149 -10.02 2.66 -1.59
N LEU A 150 -9.17 3.60 -1.16
CA LEU A 150 -8.74 3.78 0.23
C LEU A 150 -9.93 4.01 1.17
N ILE A 151 -10.78 5.00 0.85
CA ILE A 151 -11.91 5.39 1.67
C ILE A 151 -12.89 4.23 1.80
N GLN A 152 -13.34 3.65 0.69
CA GLN A 152 -14.37 2.61 0.71
C GLN A 152 -13.88 1.32 1.39
N THR A 153 -12.61 0.96 1.20
CA THR A 153 -12.03 -0.20 1.89
C THR A 153 -11.98 0.04 3.39
N THR A 154 -11.50 1.22 3.80
CA THR A 154 -11.37 1.56 5.21
C THR A 154 -12.73 1.64 5.88
N THR A 155 -13.70 2.36 5.32
CA THR A 155 -15.03 2.51 5.93
C THR A 155 -15.79 1.18 6.00
N THR A 156 -15.67 0.33 4.98
CA THR A 156 -16.33 -1.00 4.97
C THR A 156 -15.74 -1.94 6.01
N LEU A 157 -14.42 -1.91 6.21
CA LEU A 157 -13.70 -2.80 7.13
C LEU A 157 -13.55 -2.24 8.55
N LEU A 158 -13.82 -0.94 8.75
CA LEU A 158 -13.69 -0.27 10.04
C LEU A 158 -14.43 -1.00 11.19
N PRO A 159 -15.65 -1.55 11.00
CA PRO A 159 -16.31 -2.31 12.06
C PRO A 159 -15.54 -3.57 12.51
N LEU A 160 -14.69 -4.16 11.67
CA LEU A 160 -13.81 -5.26 12.06
C LEU A 160 -12.54 -4.76 12.74
N VAL A 161 -12.00 -3.65 12.25
CA VAL A 161 -10.79 -3.03 12.82
C VAL A 161 -11.04 -2.60 14.26
N LEU A 162 -12.19 -1.96 14.52
CA LEU A 162 -12.57 -1.50 15.86
C LEU A 162 -12.91 -2.60 16.87
N LYS A 163 -12.94 -3.88 16.44
CA LYS A 163 -13.04 -5.02 17.38
C LYS A 163 -11.69 -5.42 17.97
N SER A 164 -10.58 -4.96 17.39
CA SER A 164 -9.26 -5.17 17.97
C SER A 164 -9.13 -4.44 19.31
N SER A 165 -8.36 -5.02 20.22
CA SER A 165 -7.99 -4.35 21.48
C SER A 165 -7.02 -3.18 21.26
N LYS A 166 -6.28 -3.17 20.15
CA LYS A 166 -5.37 -2.10 19.73
C LYS A 166 -5.46 -1.86 18.23
N PRO A 167 -6.55 -1.24 17.74
CA PRO A 167 -6.76 -1.05 16.31
C PRO A 167 -5.70 -0.10 15.71
N ASN A 168 -5.10 -0.50 14.60
CA ASN A 168 -4.14 0.33 13.85
C ASN A 168 -4.53 0.39 12.36
N ILE A 169 -4.54 1.60 11.79
CA ILE A 169 -4.77 1.86 10.38
C ILE A 169 -3.57 2.63 9.84
N LEU A 170 -2.85 2.01 8.91
CA LEU A 170 -1.69 2.61 8.26
C LEU A 170 -1.96 2.84 6.78
N THR A 171 -1.84 4.09 6.34
CA THR A 171 -1.96 4.45 4.92
C THR A 171 -0.57 4.62 4.30
N ILE A 172 -0.27 3.84 3.25
CA ILE A 172 0.99 4.00 2.52
C ILE A 172 0.82 5.15 1.52
N SER A 173 1.49 6.25 1.84
CA SER A 173 1.50 7.50 1.08
C SER A 173 2.87 7.75 0.43
N THR A 174 3.13 8.99 0.04
CA THR A 174 4.38 9.44 -0.60
C THR A 174 4.73 10.83 -0.07
N ASP A 175 6.02 11.11 0.08
CA ASP A 175 6.57 12.46 0.26
C ASP A 175 6.05 13.47 -0.78
N MET A 176 5.73 13.01 -2.00
CA MET A 176 5.06 13.83 -3.03
C MET A 176 3.62 14.25 -2.69
N ALA A 177 3.03 13.68 -1.65
CA ALA A 177 1.71 14.06 -1.13
C ALA A 177 1.79 15.12 -0.03
N SER A 178 3.00 15.45 0.44
CA SER A 178 3.20 16.54 1.39
C SER A 178 3.11 17.87 0.67
N ASN A 179 2.07 18.64 0.95
CA ASN A 179 1.95 19.98 0.36
C ASN A 179 3.06 20.90 0.89
N THR A 180 3.47 20.73 2.14
CA THR A 180 4.58 21.48 2.73
C THR A 180 5.89 21.20 1.99
N PHE A 181 6.19 19.92 1.73
CA PHE A 181 7.41 19.51 1.03
C PHE A 181 7.39 19.92 -0.45
N GLN A 182 6.23 19.81 -1.10
CA GLN A 182 6.05 20.13 -2.51
C GLN A 182 6.03 21.63 -2.82
N ALA A 183 5.66 22.48 -1.85
CA ALA A 183 5.66 23.94 -1.99
C ALA A 183 7.05 24.58 -1.89
N ARG A 184 8.10 23.81 -1.56
CA ARG A 184 9.46 24.33 -1.43
C ARG A 184 10.04 24.73 -2.80
N PRO A 185 10.85 25.81 -2.90
CA PRO A 185 11.43 26.25 -4.17
C PRO A 185 12.35 25.22 -4.85
N ASP A 186 12.91 24.28 -4.09
CA ASP A 186 13.78 23.20 -4.56
C ASP A 186 13.01 21.92 -4.95
N SER A 187 11.68 21.89 -4.81
CA SER A 187 10.86 20.76 -5.26
C SER A 187 10.84 20.71 -6.79
N PHE A 188 11.24 19.56 -7.36
CA PHE A 188 11.42 19.43 -8.81
C PHE A 188 10.55 18.34 -9.46
N LEU A 189 9.95 17.44 -8.68
CA LEU A 189 9.12 16.34 -9.20
C LEU A 189 7.65 16.57 -8.84
N HIS A 190 6.86 16.96 -9.85
CA HIS A 190 5.42 17.16 -9.73
C HIS A 190 4.68 16.25 -10.70
N VAL A 191 4.05 15.19 -10.18
CA VAL A 191 3.21 14.26 -10.95
C VAL A 191 1.76 14.54 -10.59
N VAL A 192 1.10 15.48 -11.28
CA VAL A 192 -0.15 16.10 -10.80
C VAL A 192 -1.22 15.07 -10.41
N ALA A 193 -1.46 14.03 -11.22
CA ALA A 193 -2.48 13.04 -10.87
C ALA A 193 -2.12 12.23 -9.61
N TYR A 194 -0.86 11.80 -9.49
CA TYR A 194 -0.39 11.01 -8.35
C TYR A 194 -0.27 11.85 -7.08
N ASN A 195 0.39 13.01 -7.14
CA ASN A 195 0.53 13.94 -6.00
C ASN A 195 -0.85 14.34 -5.46
N THR A 196 -1.77 14.76 -6.34
CA THR A 196 -3.11 15.21 -5.93
C THR A 196 -3.90 14.08 -5.28
N SER A 197 -3.91 12.89 -5.88
CA SER A 197 -4.66 11.75 -5.33
C SER A 197 -4.11 11.30 -3.97
N LYS A 198 -2.78 11.31 -3.77
CA LYS A 198 -2.17 10.95 -2.48
C LYS A 198 -2.24 12.08 -1.45
N ALA A 199 -2.23 13.35 -1.85
CA ALA A 199 -2.50 14.48 -0.94
C ALA A 199 -3.94 14.44 -0.42
N ALA A 200 -4.91 14.09 -1.28
CA ALA A 200 -6.28 13.85 -0.85
C ALA A 200 -6.39 12.65 0.09
N ALA A 201 -5.64 11.56 -0.16
CA ALA A 201 -5.54 10.43 0.74
C ALA A 201 -5.00 10.82 2.12
N ASN A 202 -3.95 11.67 2.16
CA ASN A 202 -3.42 12.25 3.40
C ASN A 202 -4.51 13.04 4.16
N SER A 203 -5.28 13.88 3.45
CA SER A 203 -6.40 14.62 4.05
C SER A 203 -7.44 13.68 4.68
N TYR A 204 -7.77 12.57 4.02
CA TYR A 204 -8.65 11.55 4.59
C TYR A 204 -8.05 10.89 5.84
N THR A 205 -6.76 10.54 5.81
CA THR A 205 -6.07 9.96 6.97
C THR A 205 -6.06 10.91 8.17
N ILE A 206 -5.86 12.21 7.95
CA ILE A 206 -5.94 13.24 9.01
C ILE A 206 -7.34 13.28 9.63
N ALA A 207 -8.40 13.31 8.81
CA ALA A 207 -9.78 13.31 9.30
C ALA A 207 -10.06 12.05 10.14
N LEU A 208 -9.70 10.89 9.61
CA LEU A 208 -9.88 9.60 10.28
C LEU A 208 -9.13 9.53 11.62
N ALA A 209 -7.91 10.04 11.69
CA ALA A 209 -7.13 10.08 12.93
C ALA A 209 -7.79 10.95 14.00
N ASN A 210 -8.38 12.08 13.62
CA ASN A 210 -9.11 12.95 14.53
C ASN A 210 -10.39 12.29 15.04
N GLU A 211 -11.18 11.67 14.16
CA GLU A 211 -12.43 10.99 14.51
C GLU A 211 -12.20 9.75 15.41
N LEU A 212 -11.10 9.04 15.19
CA LEU A 212 -10.74 7.83 15.95
C LEU A 212 -9.77 8.09 17.09
N LYS A 213 -9.57 9.35 17.49
CA LYS A 213 -8.68 9.70 18.60
C LYS A 213 -9.09 8.95 19.87
N GLY A 214 -8.13 8.23 20.46
CA GLY A 214 -8.34 7.38 21.64
C GLY A 214 -9.05 6.05 21.38
N LYS A 215 -9.44 5.76 20.12
CA LYS A 215 -10.09 4.51 19.71
C LYS A 215 -9.22 3.67 18.78
N ALA A 216 -8.44 4.30 17.92
CA ALA A 216 -7.51 3.64 17.01
C ALA A 216 -6.26 4.48 16.77
N ILE A 217 -5.17 3.80 16.42
CA ILE A 217 -3.98 4.39 15.86
C ILE A 217 -4.21 4.59 14.36
N VAL A 218 -3.98 5.79 13.85
CA VAL A 218 -4.18 6.12 12.44
C VAL A 218 -3.01 6.99 11.98
N ASN A 219 -2.21 6.48 11.05
CA ASN A 219 -1.04 7.19 10.51
C ASN A 219 -0.96 7.06 8.99
N ALA A 220 -0.19 7.96 8.38
CA ALA A 220 0.32 7.82 7.02
C ALA A 220 1.83 7.60 7.05
N LEU A 221 2.37 6.88 6.06
CA LEU A 221 3.81 6.70 5.91
C LEU A 221 4.23 6.75 4.45
N THR A 222 5.33 7.44 4.16
CA THR A 222 6.04 7.32 2.90
C THR A 222 7.34 6.53 3.07
N PRO A 223 7.57 5.48 2.26
CA PRO A 223 8.86 4.79 2.24
C PRO A 223 9.93 5.58 1.46
N GLY A 224 9.56 6.69 0.83
CA GLY A 224 10.36 7.42 -0.15
C GLY A 224 10.54 6.65 -1.46
N PHE A 225 11.55 7.03 -2.23
CA PHE A 225 11.84 6.44 -3.53
C PHE A 225 12.15 4.95 -3.40
N THR A 226 11.23 4.11 -3.86
CA THR A 226 11.34 2.63 -3.80
C THR A 226 11.20 2.04 -5.20
N THR A 227 12.14 1.19 -5.58
CA THR A 227 12.16 0.53 -6.89
C THR A 227 11.04 -0.50 -7.00
N THR A 228 9.97 -0.20 -7.75
CA THR A 228 8.80 -1.08 -7.87
C THR A 228 8.18 -1.02 -9.27
N LYS A 229 7.22 -1.91 -9.56
CA LYS A 229 6.44 -1.83 -10.81
C LYS A 229 5.71 -0.48 -10.96
N LEU A 230 5.28 0.14 -9.85
CA LEU A 230 4.53 1.41 -9.84
C LEU A 230 5.30 2.55 -10.53
N ASN A 231 6.63 2.50 -10.45
CA ASN A 231 7.51 3.47 -11.09
C ASN A 231 8.39 2.89 -12.20
N GLY A 232 7.96 1.78 -12.82
CA GLY A 232 8.72 1.17 -13.92
C GLY A 232 10.08 0.60 -13.51
N PHE A 233 10.23 0.18 -12.25
CA PHE A 233 11.48 -0.31 -11.66
C PHE A 233 12.63 0.71 -11.74
N ALA A 234 12.27 1.98 -11.60
CA ALA A 234 13.23 3.04 -11.59
C ALA A 234 14.20 2.95 -10.42
N THR A 235 15.46 3.29 -10.70
CA THR A 235 16.56 3.32 -9.74
C THR A 235 17.30 4.66 -9.80
N GLY A 236 18.02 5.00 -8.73
CA GLY A 236 18.79 6.22 -8.60
C GLY A 236 19.36 6.37 -7.18
N PRO A 237 20.10 7.45 -6.89
CA PRO A 237 20.61 7.73 -5.54
C PRO A 237 19.47 7.71 -4.51
N GLY A 238 19.66 6.96 -3.42
CA GLY A 238 18.65 6.83 -2.35
C GLY A 238 17.46 5.92 -2.65
N ALA A 239 17.44 5.24 -3.80
CA ALA A 239 16.40 4.26 -4.10
C ALA A 239 16.46 3.06 -3.13
N LYS A 240 15.34 2.75 -2.50
CA LYS A 240 15.17 1.57 -1.63
C LYS A 240 14.69 0.36 -2.45
N THR A 241 15.05 -0.83 -1.98
CA THR A 241 14.37 -2.06 -2.42
C THR A 241 12.99 -2.18 -1.74
N PRO A 242 12.05 -2.97 -2.30
CA PRO A 242 10.78 -3.27 -1.63
C PRO A 242 10.94 -3.84 -0.22
N GLU A 243 11.99 -4.64 0.04
CA GLU A 243 12.31 -5.21 1.35
C GLU A 243 12.71 -4.11 2.34
N GLN A 244 13.59 -3.19 1.95
CA GLN A 244 13.97 -2.06 2.80
C GLN A 244 12.78 -1.15 3.12
N ALA A 245 11.89 -0.93 2.15
CA ALA A 245 10.63 -0.23 2.40
C ALA A 245 9.71 -1.00 3.36
N ALA A 246 9.60 -2.32 3.21
CA ALA A 246 8.83 -3.19 4.08
C ALA A 246 9.35 -3.18 5.54
N GLU A 247 10.66 -3.16 5.74
CA GLU A 247 11.28 -3.05 7.08
C GLU A 247 10.94 -1.73 7.79
N LEU A 248 10.91 -0.63 7.04
CA LEU A 248 10.46 0.67 7.57
C LEU A 248 8.97 0.61 7.93
N ILE A 249 8.14 0.12 7.02
CA ILE A 249 6.68 0.05 7.20
C ILE A 249 6.31 -0.89 8.36
N SER A 250 7.00 -2.03 8.54
CA SER A 250 6.67 -2.99 9.59
C SER A 250 6.74 -2.40 10.99
N LYS A 251 7.62 -1.41 11.21
CA LYS A 251 7.71 -0.70 12.50
C LYS A 251 6.43 0.06 12.81
N TRP A 252 5.78 0.65 11.81
CA TRP A 252 4.56 1.43 11.95
C TRP A 252 3.28 0.59 11.89
N VAL A 253 3.33 -0.56 11.21
CA VAL A 253 2.29 -1.60 11.32
C VAL A 253 2.19 -2.12 12.75
N LEU A 254 3.32 -2.20 13.46
CA LEU A 254 3.39 -2.70 14.83
C LEU A 254 3.39 -1.59 15.90
N GLU A 255 3.25 -0.33 15.50
CA GLU A 255 3.11 0.81 16.42
C GLU A 255 1.87 0.65 17.32
N GLU A 256 1.99 1.05 18.58
CA GLU A 256 0.97 0.83 19.63
C GLU A 256 0.59 2.10 20.41
N GLU A 257 1.22 3.24 20.15
CA GLU A 257 1.04 4.48 20.90
C GLU A 257 0.81 5.70 20.00
N LYS A 258 1.66 5.89 18.99
CA LYS A 258 1.68 7.14 18.20
C LYS A 258 0.60 7.14 17.11
N SER A 259 -0.18 8.21 17.03
CA SER A 259 -1.29 8.37 16.09
C SER A 259 -1.37 9.80 15.55
N GLY A 260 -1.94 9.98 14.36
CA GLY A 260 -2.12 11.29 13.71
C GLY A 260 -0.86 11.82 13.01
N LEU A 261 0.10 10.96 12.70
CA LEU A 261 1.38 11.35 12.12
C LEU A 261 1.47 11.00 10.64
N PHE A 262 2.26 11.79 9.90
CA PHE A 262 2.79 11.40 8.61
C PHE A 262 4.27 11.11 8.74
N ILE A 263 4.70 9.93 8.31
CA ILE A 263 6.06 9.44 8.57
C ILE A 263 6.89 9.43 7.29
N GLY A 264 8.11 9.95 7.41
CA GLY A 264 9.04 10.15 6.33
C GLY A 264 9.90 8.91 6.01
N PRO A 265 10.71 9.00 4.94
CA PRO A 265 11.53 7.90 4.45
C PRO A 265 12.66 7.47 5.38
N ASP A 266 12.94 8.26 6.42
CA ASP A 266 13.92 8.02 7.49
C ASP A 266 13.26 7.45 8.76
N GLY A 267 11.94 7.32 8.78
CA GLY A 267 11.15 6.84 9.91
C GLY A 267 10.77 7.91 10.94
N ASN A 268 11.11 9.18 10.69
CA ASN A 268 10.72 10.31 11.54
C ASN A 268 9.42 10.95 11.07
N GLU A 269 8.84 11.83 11.89
CA GLU A 269 7.69 12.64 11.48
C GLU A 269 8.06 13.53 10.29
N PHE A 270 7.16 13.59 9.32
CA PHE A 270 7.27 14.32 8.07
C PHE A 270 6.09 15.29 7.96
N PRO A 271 6.28 16.49 7.40
CA PRO A 271 5.19 17.43 7.28
C PRO A 271 4.13 16.94 6.28
N TRP A 272 2.86 17.18 6.60
CA TRP A 272 1.74 16.93 5.70
C TRP A 272 1.73 17.82 4.45
#